data_AF-A0A265Q6I7-F1
#
_entry.id   AF-A0A265Q6I7-F1
#
_cell.length_a   1.000
_cell.length_b   1.000
_cell.length_c   1.000
_cell.angle_alpha   90.00
_cell.angle_beta   90.00
_cell.angle_gamma   90.00
#
_symmetry.space_group_name_H-M   'P 1'
#
loop_
_entity.id
_entity.type
_entity.pdbx_description
1 polymer ?
#
loop_
_entity_poly.entity_id
_entity_poly.type
_entity_poly.pdbx_seq_one_letter_code
_entity_poly.pdbx_strand_id
1 'polypeptide(L)'
;MMERVLNEELMAILPQYVDNRGNCTKIYAVGLEPLILDKSIKTILRLIGKHYMIDLKELKKRYGALVSSPNLVPIPLSKRDVFIPFKTRVPMYKNDGAFGYINMRHIEKIREEKETTVVYLSNGVYIPCLCSLSTIDKHMRNGNIVSRCYEDRSMKIKEEEVVYNARVIITR
;
A
#
# COMPACT_ATOMS: atom_id res chain seq x y z
N MET A 1 -18.35 6.54 4.98
CA MET A 1 -17.15 7.38 4.73
C MET A 1 -15.95 6.54 4.32
N MET A 2 -15.48 5.59 5.15
CA MET A 2 -14.35 4.71 4.79
C MET A 2 -14.59 3.92 3.50
N GLU A 3 -15.73 3.23 3.38
CA GLU A 3 -16.07 2.43 2.18
C GLU A 3 -16.07 3.27 0.89
N ARG A 4 -16.61 4.49 0.94
CA ARG A 4 -16.59 5.42 -0.18
C ARG A 4 -15.17 5.72 -0.66
N VAL A 5 -14.22 5.95 0.26
CA VAL A 5 -12.83 6.24 -0.10
C VAL A 5 -12.09 5.01 -0.60
N LEU A 6 -12.43 3.82 -0.07
CA LEU A 6 -11.80 2.56 -0.47
C LEU A 6 -12.17 2.11 -1.89
N ASN A 7 -13.32 2.59 -2.39
CA ASN A 7 -13.76 2.37 -3.77
C ASN A 7 -13.07 3.29 -4.79
N GLU A 8 -12.30 4.29 -4.33
CA GLU A 8 -11.53 5.17 -5.18
C GLU A 8 -10.05 4.76 -5.24
N GLU A 9 -9.32 5.32 -6.21
CA GLU A 9 -7.88 5.11 -6.31
C GLU A 9 -7.13 5.84 -5.18
N LEU A 10 -6.62 5.07 -4.22
CA LEU A 10 -5.87 5.57 -3.08
C LEU A 10 -4.46 6.04 -3.49
N MET A 11 -4.15 7.30 -3.19
CA MET A 11 -2.86 7.92 -3.52
C MET A 11 -1.90 7.93 -2.33
N ALA A 12 -2.38 8.29 -1.14
CA ALA A 12 -1.57 8.34 0.07
C ALA A 12 -2.39 8.20 1.35
N ILE A 13 -1.80 7.59 2.37
CA ILE A 13 -2.38 7.36 3.69
C ILE A 13 -1.37 7.86 4.72
N LEU A 14 -1.64 8.99 5.36
CA LEU A 14 -0.69 9.67 6.22
C LEU A 14 -1.20 9.73 7.66
N PRO A 15 -0.35 9.46 8.66
CA PRO A 15 -0.70 9.72 10.04
C PRO A 15 -0.73 11.25 10.28
N GLN A 16 -1.76 11.75 10.95
CA GLN A 16 -1.93 13.18 11.21
C GLN A 16 -2.44 13.43 12.63
N TYR A 17 -1.90 14.44 13.32
CA TYR A 17 -2.51 14.98 14.53
C TYR A 17 -3.53 16.04 14.17
N VAL A 18 -4.71 15.95 14.76
CA VAL A 18 -5.80 16.91 14.58
C VAL A 18 -6.24 17.38 15.94
N ASP A 19 -6.36 18.69 16.10
CA ASP A 19 -6.78 19.32 17.35
C ASP A 19 -8.12 18.74 17.81
N ASN A 20 -8.22 18.42 19.10
CA ASN A 20 -9.37 17.79 19.74
C ASN A 20 -9.75 16.38 19.22
N ARG A 21 -8.96 15.79 18.32
CA ARG A 21 -9.18 14.40 17.82
C ARG A 21 -7.97 13.50 17.95
N GLY A 22 -6.79 14.07 18.20
CA GLY A 22 -5.56 13.32 18.49
C GLY A 22 -5.03 12.58 17.26
N ASN A 23 -4.69 11.30 17.43
CA ASN A 23 -4.01 10.47 16.42
C ASN A 23 -4.96 9.99 15.31
N CYS A 24 -5.10 10.80 14.27
CA CYS A 24 -5.93 10.57 13.09
C CYS A 24 -5.12 10.06 11.90
N THR A 25 -5.81 9.78 10.81
CA THR A 25 -5.21 9.45 9.51
C THR A 25 -5.83 10.31 8.42
N LYS A 26 -4.99 10.94 7.60
CA LYS A 26 -5.39 11.65 6.39
C LYS A 26 -5.24 10.74 5.18
N ILE A 27 -6.26 10.67 4.33
CA ILE A 27 -6.26 9.88 3.10
C ILE A 27 -6.42 10.81 1.91
N TYR A 28 -5.59 10.60 0.90
CA TYR A 28 -5.70 11.19 -0.43
C TYR A 28 -6.14 10.11 -1.40
N ALA A 29 -7.18 10.39 -2.17
CA ALA A 29 -7.69 9.53 -3.22
C ALA A 29 -8.02 10.38 -4.46
N VAL A 30 -7.96 9.77 -5.64
CA VAL A 30 -8.28 10.46 -6.90
C VAL A 30 -9.73 10.94 -6.87
N GLY A 31 -9.97 12.18 -7.32
CA GLY A 31 -11.32 12.74 -7.43
C GLY A 31 -11.98 13.12 -6.10
N LEU A 32 -11.30 12.95 -4.96
CA LEU A 32 -11.82 13.31 -3.65
C LEU A 32 -10.96 14.38 -2.97
N GLU A 33 -11.64 15.28 -2.25
CA GLU A 33 -10.98 16.14 -1.27
C GLU A 33 -10.33 15.28 -0.16
N PRO A 34 -9.19 15.71 0.41
CA PRO A 34 -8.50 14.92 1.42
C PRO A 34 -9.37 14.65 2.65
N LEU A 35 -9.50 13.37 3.03
CA LEU A 35 -10.34 12.96 4.15
C LEU A 35 -9.51 12.74 5.41
N ILE A 36 -10.00 13.25 6.52
CA ILE A 36 -9.46 12.98 7.85
C ILE A 36 -10.38 11.97 8.54
N LEU A 37 -9.79 10.87 9.00
CA LEU A 37 -10.48 9.83 9.75
C LEU A 37 -9.92 9.75 11.16
N ASP A 38 -10.83 9.72 12.14
CA ASP A 38 -10.52 9.63 13.57
C ASP A 38 -10.13 8.20 13.96
N LYS A 39 -9.11 7.67 13.28
CA LYS A 39 -8.55 6.33 13.43
C LYS A 39 -7.05 6.40 13.20
N SER A 40 -6.30 5.64 13.99
CA SER A 40 -4.85 5.49 13.76
C SER A 40 -4.57 4.86 12.39
N ILE A 41 -3.38 5.15 11.85
CA ILE A 41 -2.97 4.58 10.57
C ILE A 41 -2.91 3.04 10.62
N LYS A 42 -2.59 2.45 11.77
CA LYS A 42 -2.64 0.99 11.98
C LYS A 42 -4.05 0.45 11.77
N THR A 43 -5.07 1.15 12.28
CA THR A 43 -6.47 0.79 12.08
C THR A 43 -6.88 0.95 10.63
N ILE A 44 -6.48 2.04 9.96
CA ILE A 44 -6.78 2.28 8.55
C ILE A 44 -6.17 1.21 7.64
N LEU A 45 -4.89 0.88 7.82
CA LEU A 45 -4.25 -0.20 7.06
C LEU A 45 -4.96 -1.53 7.25
N ARG A 46 -5.37 -1.87 8.48
CA ARG A 46 -6.16 -3.09 8.74
C ARG A 46 -7.51 -3.07 8.00
N LEU A 47 -8.19 -1.93 7.92
CA LEU A 47 -9.45 -1.80 7.19
C LEU A 47 -9.24 -1.94 5.67
N ILE A 48 -8.18 -1.35 5.12
CA ILE A 48 -7.78 -1.56 3.72
C ILE A 48 -7.50 -3.05 3.48
N GLY A 49 -6.69 -3.69 4.33
CA GLY A 49 -6.42 -5.13 4.23
C GLY A 49 -7.70 -5.96 4.21
N LYS A 50 -8.67 -5.65 5.08
CA LYS A 50 -9.98 -6.33 5.06
C LYS A 50 -10.75 -6.11 3.76
N HIS A 51 -10.83 -4.87 3.28
CA HIS A 51 -11.57 -4.51 2.07
C HIS A 51 -11.00 -5.20 0.82
N TYR A 52 -9.67 -5.22 0.68
CA TYR A 52 -8.99 -5.87 -0.44
C TYR A 52 -8.72 -7.37 -0.20
N MET A 53 -9.29 -7.97 0.85
CA MET A 53 -9.10 -9.38 1.22
C MET A 53 -7.61 -9.78 1.31
N ILE A 54 -6.80 -8.94 1.95
CA ILE A 54 -5.36 -9.10 2.12
C ILE A 54 -5.04 -9.35 3.59
N ASP A 55 -4.38 -10.47 3.86
CA ASP A 55 -3.68 -10.67 5.12
C ASP A 55 -2.38 -9.86 5.13
N LEU A 56 -2.43 -8.70 5.78
CA LEU A 56 -1.26 -7.82 5.90
C LEU A 56 -0.11 -8.43 6.70
N LYS A 57 -0.37 -9.39 7.60
CA LYS A 57 0.67 -10.06 8.38
C LYS A 57 1.45 -11.01 7.47
N GLU A 58 0.76 -11.85 6.72
CA GLU A 58 1.41 -12.79 5.80
C GLU A 58 2.07 -12.05 4.62
N LEU A 59 1.44 -10.99 4.11
CA LEU A 59 2.04 -10.10 3.11
C LEU A 59 3.39 -9.56 3.58
N LYS A 60 3.45 -9.02 4.80
CA LYS A 60 4.69 -8.47 5.37
C LYS A 60 5.75 -9.54 5.57
N LYS A 61 5.36 -10.75 5.98
CA LYS A 61 6.27 -11.88 6.13
C LYS A 61 6.86 -12.30 4.77
N ARG A 62 6.01 -12.45 3.75
CA ARG A 62 6.42 -12.84 2.39
C ARG A 62 7.38 -11.83 1.77
N TYR A 63 6.98 -10.56 1.71
CA TYR A 63 7.78 -9.53 1.06
C TYR A 63 8.91 -9.00 1.93
N GLY A 64 8.81 -9.13 3.26
CA GLY A 64 9.86 -8.75 4.21
C GLY A 64 11.17 -9.49 3.98
N ALA A 65 11.11 -10.74 3.54
CA ALA A 65 12.28 -11.55 3.18
C ALA A 65 12.98 -11.08 1.88
N LEU A 66 12.29 -10.29 1.04
CA LEU A 66 12.79 -9.85 -0.27
C LEU A 66 13.38 -8.43 -0.25
N VAL A 67 13.14 -7.66 0.81
CA VAL A 67 13.46 -6.24 0.86
C VAL A 67 14.56 -5.95 1.87
N SER A 68 15.31 -4.87 1.62
CA SER A 68 16.40 -4.41 2.48
C SER A 68 15.94 -3.77 3.81
N SER A 69 14.63 -3.74 4.08
CA SER A 69 14.02 -3.10 5.27
C SER A 69 12.76 -3.87 5.71
N PRO A 70 12.92 -5.01 6.38
CA PRO A 70 11.79 -5.91 6.72
C PRO A 70 10.77 -5.32 7.70
N ASN A 71 11.12 -4.23 8.40
CA ASN A 71 10.18 -3.49 9.25
C ASN A 71 9.32 -2.47 8.48
N LEU A 72 9.72 -2.12 7.26
CA LEU A 72 9.10 -1.12 6.39
C LEU A 72 8.78 -1.73 5.03
N VAL A 73 8.02 -2.82 5.07
CA VAL A 73 7.63 -3.57 3.88
C VAL A 73 6.57 -2.78 3.10
N PRO A 74 6.77 -2.54 1.80
CA PRO A 74 5.74 -2.00 0.92
C PRO A 74 4.48 -2.89 0.91
N ILE A 75 3.31 -2.27 0.75
CA ILE A 75 2.02 -2.96 0.72
C ILE A 75 1.48 -2.94 -0.72
N PRO A 76 1.63 -4.02 -1.49
CA PRO A 76 1.01 -4.12 -2.81
C PRO A 76 -0.47 -4.48 -2.70
N LEU A 77 -1.33 -3.69 -3.34
CA LEU A 77 -2.73 -4.05 -3.63
C LEU A 77 -2.87 -4.62 -5.04
N SER A 78 -2.00 -4.18 -5.95
CA SER A 78 -1.83 -4.72 -7.30
C SER A 78 -0.36 -4.61 -7.71
N LYS A 79 -0.02 -5.10 -8.90
CA LYS A 79 1.32 -4.89 -9.48
C LYS A 79 1.67 -3.41 -9.66
N ARG A 80 0.66 -2.56 -9.91
CA ARG A 80 0.83 -1.12 -10.14
C ARG A 80 0.65 -0.31 -8.85
N ASP A 81 -0.24 -0.76 -7.97
CA ASP A 81 -0.60 -0.07 -6.73
C ASP A 81 0.18 -0.62 -5.55
N VAL A 82 1.38 -0.06 -5.35
CA VAL A 82 2.29 -0.43 -4.26
C VAL A 82 2.51 0.75 -3.34
N PHE A 83 2.06 0.58 -2.10
CA PHE A 83 2.15 1.59 -1.05
C PHE A 83 3.49 1.50 -0.34
N ILE A 84 4.31 2.53 -0.51
CA ILE A 84 5.66 2.61 0.02
C ILE A 84 5.64 3.39 1.33
N PRO A 85 6.22 2.85 2.43
CA PRO A 85 6.27 3.56 3.70
C PRO A 85 7.35 4.65 3.67
N PHE A 86 6.96 5.87 4.05
CA PHE A 86 7.86 6.99 4.29
C PHE A 86 7.58 7.61 5.66
N LYS A 87 8.62 8.07 6.34
CA LYS A 87 8.44 8.76 7.63
C LYS A 87 7.90 10.16 7.36
N THR A 88 6.66 10.44 7.74
CA THR A 88 5.99 11.73 7.42
C THR A 88 5.65 12.57 8.65
N ARG A 89 5.89 12.05 9.86
CA ARG A 89 5.78 12.84 11.10
C ARG A 89 6.76 12.37 12.18
N VAL A 90 7.01 13.25 13.15
CA VAL A 90 7.58 12.88 14.44
C VAL A 90 6.42 12.47 15.37
N PRO A 91 6.40 11.24 15.92
CA PRO A 91 5.34 10.84 16.83
C PRO A 91 5.47 11.56 18.17
N MET A 92 4.34 12.05 18.70
CA MET A 92 4.25 12.74 19.98
C MET A 92 4.14 11.76 21.17
N TYR A 93 3.49 10.60 20.97
CA TYR A 93 3.26 9.61 22.01
C TYR A 93 3.74 8.20 21.62
N LYS A 94 3.97 7.35 22.63
CA LYS A 94 4.33 5.94 22.44
C LYS A 94 3.22 5.21 21.66
N ASN A 95 3.61 4.44 20.64
CA ASN A 95 2.74 3.71 19.70
C ASN A 95 2.07 4.54 18.60
N ASP A 96 2.31 5.85 18.52
CA ASP A 96 1.84 6.63 17.39
C ASP A 96 2.65 6.32 16.13
N GLY A 97 1.96 5.97 15.05
CA GLY A 97 2.60 5.63 13.78
C GLY A 97 3.28 6.85 13.16
N ALA A 98 4.57 6.80 12.87
CA ALA A 98 5.32 7.89 12.25
C ALA A 98 5.35 7.84 10.71
N PHE A 99 4.98 6.69 10.14
CA PHE A 99 5.13 6.39 8.72
C PHE A 99 3.79 6.53 8.00
N GLY A 100 3.76 7.35 6.95
CA GLY A 100 2.73 7.36 5.92
C GLY A 100 3.05 6.36 4.82
N TYR A 101 2.05 6.02 4.03
CA TYR A 101 2.12 5.07 2.94
C TYR A 101 1.67 5.76 1.65
N ILE A 102 2.57 5.87 0.67
CA ILE A 102 2.31 6.57 -0.59
C ILE A 102 2.31 5.55 -1.73
N ASN A 103 1.26 5.56 -2.55
CA ASN A 103 1.18 4.69 -3.72
C ASN A 103 2.16 5.15 -4.79
N MET A 104 3.15 4.31 -5.13
CA MET A 104 4.22 4.65 -6.06
C MET A 104 3.73 5.05 -7.45
N ARG A 105 2.55 4.53 -7.87
CA ARG A 105 1.91 4.88 -9.13
C ARG A 105 1.59 6.38 -9.24
N HIS A 106 1.29 7.03 -8.12
CA HIS A 106 0.86 8.42 -8.10
C HIS A 106 2.00 9.40 -7.81
N ILE A 107 3.21 8.91 -7.57
CA ILE A 107 4.39 9.75 -7.36
C ILE A 107 4.83 10.31 -8.71
N GLU A 108 4.73 11.63 -8.87
CA GLU A 108 5.21 12.34 -10.06
C GLU A 108 6.74 12.53 -9.98
N LYS A 109 7.23 13.00 -8.83
CA LYS A 109 8.66 13.24 -8.59
C LYS A 109 8.97 13.31 -7.09
N ILE A 110 10.24 13.17 -6.78
CA ILE A 110 10.79 13.28 -5.41
C ILE A 110 11.92 14.29 -5.48
N ARG A 111 11.95 15.27 -4.57
CA ARG A 111 13.02 16.28 -4.51
C ARG A 111 13.52 16.45 -3.11
N GLU A 112 14.83 16.64 -3.00
CA GLU A 112 15.43 17.15 -1.78
C GLU A 112 15.20 18.65 -1.72
N GLU A 113 14.52 19.10 -0.68
CA GLU A 113 14.38 20.51 -0.31
C GLU A 113 15.24 20.74 0.95
N LYS A 114 15.55 22.01 1.28
CA LYS A 114 16.57 22.40 2.28
C LYS A 114 16.69 21.47 3.51
N GLU A 115 15.58 21.14 4.16
CA GLU A 115 15.56 20.36 5.42
C GLU A 115 14.73 19.08 5.34
N THR A 116 14.19 18.73 4.17
CA THR A 116 13.27 17.60 4.02
C THR A 116 13.26 17.09 2.59
N THR A 117 12.99 15.81 2.40
CA THR A 117 12.67 15.31 1.06
C THR A 117 11.17 15.39 0.85
N VAL A 118 10.73 15.95 -0.27
CA VAL A 118 9.31 16.10 -0.61
C VAL A 118 8.93 15.15 -1.73
N VAL A 119 7.84 14.41 -1.51
CA VAL A 119 7.20 13.57 -2.54
C VAL A 119 6.07 14.36 -3.17
N TYR A 120 6.13 14.57 -4.47
CA TYR A 120 5.10 15.26 -5.24
C TYR A 120 4.21 14.22 -5.92
N LEU A 121 2.90 14.32 -5.69
CA LEU A 121 1.91 13.47 -6.31
C LEU A 121 1.39 14.09 -7.61
N SER A 122 0.93 13.24 -8.52
CA SER A 122 0.37 13.60 -9.84
C SER A 122 -0.81 14.56 -9.82
N ASN A 123 -1.48 14.77 -8.68
CA ASN A 123 -2.56 15.75 -8.53
C ASN A 123 -2.10 17.08 -7.91
N GLY A 124 -0.78 17.32 -7.85
CA GLY A 124 -0.21 18.54 -7.27
C GLY A 124 -0.06 18.54 -5.75
N VAL A 125 -0.54 17.50 -5.04
CA VAL A 125 -0.31 17.34 -3.60
C VAL A 125 1.18 17.06 -3.34
N TYR A 126 1.77 17.74 -2.37
CA TYR A 126 3.13 17.50 -1.91
C TYR A 126 3.15 16.97 -0.47
N ILE A 127 3.98 15.97 -0.21
CA ILE A 127 4.08 15.28 1.07
C ILE A 127 5.53 15.38 1.57
N PRO A 128 5.80 16.21 2.59
CA PRO A 128 7.11 16.28 3.24
C PRO A 128 7.42 14.97 3.98
N CYS A 129 8.66 14.51 3.83
CA CYS A 129 9.17 13.30 4.47
C CYS A 129 10.39 13.61 5.35
N LEU A 130 10.41 13.07 6.56
CA LEU A 130 11.46 13.22 7.56
C LEU A 130 12.61 12.21 7.35
N CYS A 131 12.92 11.91 6.10
CA CYS A 131 13.99 11.01 5.71
C CYS A 131 14.76 11.59 4.52
N SER A 132 16.04 11.24 4.41
CA SER A 132 16.90 11.66 3.31
C SER A 132 16.42 11.10 1.98
N LEU A 133 16.84 11.73 0.88
CA LEU A 133 16.59 11.22 -0.47
C LEU A 133 17.12 9.79 -0.64
N SER A 134 18.31 9.50 -0.10
CA SER A 134 18.90 8.16 -0.11
C SER A 134 18.04 7.09 0.60
N THR A 135 17.36 7.47 1.69
CA THR A 135 16.45 6.58 2.41
C THR A 135 15.18 6.35 1.60
N ILE A 136 14.65 7.40 0.96
CA ILE A 136 13.50 7.30 0.07
C ILE A 136 13.81 6.41 -1.11
N ASP A 137 14.96 6.58 -1.77
CA ASP A 137 15.40 5.73 -2.87
C ASP A 137 15.48 4.26 -2.48
N LYS A 138 15.98 3.97 -1.26
CA LYS A 138 15.98 2.61 -0.71
C LYS A 138 14.56 2.05 -0.58
N HIS A 139 13.61 2.83 -0.08
CA HIS A 139 12.21 2.43 0.03
C HIS A 139 11.53 2.29 -1.34
N MET A 140 11.86 3.16 -2.31
CA MET A 140 11.43 3.05 -3.71
C MET A 140 11.94 1.76 -4.37
N ARG A 141 13.21 1.39 -4.16
CA ARG A 141 13.76 0.11 -4.63
C ARG A 141 13.02 -1.08 -4.02
N ASN A 142 12.74 -1.04 -2.72
CA ASN A 142 11.93 -2.07 -2.07
C ASN A 142 10.53 -2.16 -2.71
N GLY A 143 9.88 -1.03 -2.99
CA GLY A 143 8.58 -0.98 -3.68
C GLY A 143 8.63 -1.64 -5.06
N ASN A 144 9.68 -1.35 -5.85
CA ASN A 144 9.88 -1.95 -7.16
C ASN A 144 10.13 -3.46 -7.09
N ILE A 145 10.90 -3.96 -6.12
CA ILE A 145 11.09 -5.40 -5.89
C ILE A 145 9.74 -6.05 -5.61
N VAL A 146 8.96 -5.48 -4.68
CA VAL A 146 7.65 -6.00 -4.30
C VAL A 146 6.67 -5.99 -5.48
N SER A 147 6.65 -4.93 -6.29
CA SER A 147 5.86 -4.86 -7.52
C SER A 147 6.22 -5.97 -8.51
N ARG A 148 7.51 -6.24 -8.73
CA ARG A 148 7.97 -7.30 -9.66
C ARG A 148 7.65 -8.70 -9.16
N CYS A 149 7.70 -8.91 -7.85
CA CYS A 149 7.40 -10.18 -7.21
C CYS A 149 5.91 -10.35 -6.88
N TYR A 150 5.07 -9.35 -7.19
CA TYR A 150 3.64 -9.47 -6.99
C TYR A 150 3.08 -10.49 -7.99
N GLU A 151 2.64 -11.62 -7.47
CA GLU A 151 1.88 -12.61 -8.22
C GLU A 151 0.42 -12.16 -8.25
N ASP A 152 -0.11 -11.93 -9.44
CA ASP A 152 -1.54 -11.68 -9.60
C ASP A 152 -2.30 -12.87 -8.99
N ARG A 153 -3.29 -12.56 -8.14
CA ARG A 153 -4.10 -13.54 -7.43
C ARG A 153 -5.11 -14.25 -8.34
N SER A 154 -4.84 -14.33 -9.64
CA SER A 154 -5.56 -15.23 -10.53
C SER A 154 -5.28 -16.65 -10.07
N MET A 155 -6.28 -17.31 -9.51
CA MET A 155 -6.18 -18.71 -9.12
C MET A 155 -5.77 -19.52 -10.36
N LYS A 156 -4.56 -20.07 -10.39
CA LYS A 156 -4.22 -21.14 -11.34
C LYS A 156 -4.85 -22.42 -10.83
N ILE A 157 -6.15 -22.58 -11.03
CA ILE A 157 -6.82 -23.86 -10.85
C ILE A 157 -6.45 -24.68 -12.10
N LYS A 158 -5.69 -25.76 -11.92
CA LYS A 158 -5.63 -26.81 -12.94
C LYS A 158 -6.92 -27.61 -12.76
N GLU A 159 -7.93 -27.31 -13.55
CA GLU A 159 -9.05 -28.24 -13.70
C GLU A 159 -8.53 -29.40 -14.56
N GLU A 160 -8.41 -30.59 -13.98
CA GLU A 160 -8.23 -31.81 -14.75
C GLU A 160 -9.60 -32.20 -15.35
N GLU A 161 -9.77 -32.01 -16.67
CA GLU A 161 -10.91 -32.55 -17.39
C GLU A 161 -10.81 -34.07 -17.43
N VAL A 162 -11.69 -34.76 -16.71
CA VAL A 162 -11.86 -36.21 -16.82
C VAL A 162 -12.69 -36.52 -18.07
N VAL A 163 -12.03 -36.88 -19.16
CA VAL A 163 -12.70 -37.32 -20.40
C VAL A 163 -13.10 -38.79 -20.29
N TYR A 164 -14.41 -39.06 -20.17
CA TYR A 164 -14.95 -40.42 -20.25
C TYR A 164 -15.13 -40.84 -21.71
N ASN A 165 -14.24 -41.70 -22.21
CA ASN A 165 -14.41 -42.31 -23.53
C ASN A 165 -15.39 -43.50 -23.43
N ALA A 166 -16.62 -43.30 -23.89
CA ALA A 166 -17.58 -44.38 -24.06
C ALA A 166 -17.12 -45.32 -25.18
N ARG A 167 -16.87 -46.60 -24.85
CA ARG A 167 -16.69 -47.64 -25.87
C ARG A 167 -18.07 -48.06 -26.38
N VAL A 168 -18.35 -47.79 -27.65
CA VAL A 168 -19.47 -48.41 -28.36
C VAL A 168 -19.07 -49.85 -28.66
N ILE A 169 -19.65 -50.81 -27.93
CA ILE A 169 -19.54 -52.23 -28.26
C ILE A 169 -20.63 -52.53 -29.30
N ILE A 170 -20.24 -52.71 -30.56
CA ILE A 170 -21.14 -53.18 -31.61
C ILE A 170 -21.13 -54.70 -31.56
N THR A 171 -22.21 -55.30 -31.07
CA THR A 171 -22.45 -56.74 -31.16
C THR A 171 -23.10 -57.05 -32.51
N ARG A 172 -22.57 -58.08 -33.20
CA ARG A 172 -23.04 -58.56 -34.51
C ARG A 172 -24.40 -59.24 -34.43
#